data_AF-A0A2P5CGS1-F1
#
_entry.id   AF-A0A2P5CGS1-F1
#
_cell.length_a   1.000
_cell.length_b   1.000
_cell.length_c   1.000
_cell.angle_alpha   90.00
_cell.angle_beta   90.00
_cell.angle_gamma   90.00
#
_symmetry.space_group_name_H-M   'P 1'
#
loop_
_entity.id
_entity.type
_entity.pdbx_description
1 polymer ?
#
loop_
_entity_poly.entity_id
_entity_poly.type
_entity_poly.pdbx_seq_one_letter_code
_entity_poly.pdbx_strand_id
1 'polypeptide(L)' 'MFQLLQSAYSTISIQDTALFLGMSEENATNYVIQQGWILDPASQMLTVKKQQIVKEQKLDPSKLQNLTEYVFYLEH' A
#
# COMPACT_ATOMS: atom_id res chain seq x y z
N MET A 1 -10.36 12.21 -0.20
CA MET A 1 -9.58 11.64 -1.33
C MET A 1 -8.18 11.22 -0.89
N PHE A 2 -7.39 12.09 -0.26
CA PHE A 2 -6.00 11.80 0.13
C PHE A 2 -5.82 10.56 1.04
N GLN A 3 -6.65 10.37 2.07
CA GLN A 3 -6.63 9.16 2.92
C GLN A 3 -6.91 7.85 2.15
N LEU A 4 -7.70 7.91 1.07
CA LEU A 4 -7.96 6.75 0.23
C LEU A 4 -6.70 6.40 -0.57
N LEU A 5 -6.02 7.40 -1.15
CA LEU A 5 -4.72 7.20 -1.81
C LEU A 5 -3.72 6.56 -0.84
N GLN A 6 -3.66 7.05 0.40
CA GLN A 6 -2.78 6.51 1.45
C GLN A 6 -3.10 5.06 1.80
N SER A 7 -4.38 4.68 1.79
CA SER A 7 -4.79 3.32 2.17
C SER A 7 -4.66 2.34 1.01
N ALA A 8 -4.97 2.77 -0.21
CA ALA A 8 -5.02 1.93 -1.40
C ALA A 8 -3.63 1.72 -2.04
N TYR A 9 -2.81 2.77 -2.13
CA TYR A 9 -1.55 2.72 -2.87
C TYR A 9 -0.36 2.71 -1.91
N SER A 10 0.61 1.82 -2.14
CA SER A 10 1.93 1.91 -1.50
C SER A 10 2.87 2.80 -2.30
N THR A 11 2.73 2.75 -3.63
CA THR A 11 3.41 3.59 -4.60
C THR A 11 2.40 4.07 -5.63
N ILE A 12 2.49 5.34 -6.04
CA ILE A 12 1.62 5.95 -7.04
C ILE A 12 2.42 6.95 -7.87
N SER A 13 2.12 7.10 -9.16
CA SER A 13 2.78 8.10 -10.00
C SER A 13 2.45 9.52 -9.55
N ILE A 14 3.39 10.45 -9.73
CA ILE A 14 3.13 11.89 -9.55
C ILE A 14 1.96 12.33 -10.43
N GLN A 15 1.88 11.84 -11.66
CA GLN A 15 0.85 12.24 -12.63
C GLN A 15 -0.55 11.85 -12.16
N ASP A 16 -0.72 10.60 -11.72
CA ASP A 16 -1.98 10.14 -11.13
C ASP A 16 -2.32 10.95 -9.87
N THR A 17 -1.33 11.23 -9.03
CA THR A 17 -1.55 12.02 -7.80
C THR A 17 -1.99 13.45 -8.13
N ALA A 18 -1.38 14.08 -9.13
CA ALA A 18 -1.75 15.39 -9.65
C ALA A 18 -3.18 15.40 -10.20
N LEU A 19 -3.56 14.36 -10.96
CA LEU A 19 -4.93 14.16 -11.46
C LEU A 19 -5.94 13.98 -10.33
N PHE A 20 -5.63 13.16 -9.32
CA PHE A 20 -6.51 12.92 -8.18
C PHE A 20 -6.66 14.13 -7.26
N LEU A 21 -5.61 14.96 -7.16
CA LEU A 21 -5.60 16.17 -6.33
C LEU A 21 -6.08 17.40 -7.10
N GLY A 22 -6.20 17.33 -8.44
CA GLY A 22 -6.61 18.44 -9.30
C GLY A 22 -5.60 19.60 -9.31
N MET A 23 -4.32 19.31 -9.15
CA MET A 23 -3.24 20.30 -9.08
C MET A 23 -2.06 19.89 -9.95
N SER A 24 -1.19 20.84 -10.32
CA SER A 24 0.02 20.55 -11.09
C SER A 24 0.95 19.57 -10.37
N GLU A 25 1.74 18.81 -11.14
CA GLU A 25 2.71 17.83 -10.64
C GLU A 25 3.66 18.42 -9.59
N GLU A 26 4.14 19.65 -9.80
CA GLU A 26 4.99 20.36 -8.83
C GLU A 26 4.27 20.66 -7.51
N ASN A 27 3.00 21.11 -7.59
CA ASN A 27 2.18 21.41 -6.41
C ASN A 27 1.81 20.12 -5.67
N ALA A 28 1.45 19.06 -6.40
CA ALA A 28 1.17 17.74 -5.84
C ALA A 28 2.40 17.21 -5.11
N THR A 29 3.58 17.29 -5.75
CA THR A 29 4.86 16.86 -5.17
C THR A 29 5.17 17.61 -3.89
N ASN A 30 5.07 18.95 -3.89
CA ASN A 30 5.29 19.75 -2.68
C ASN A 30 4.31 19.37 -1.56
N TYR A 31 3.03 19.17 -1.92
CA TYR A 31 1.98 18.79 -0.98
C TYR A 31 2.25 17.41 -0.36
N VAL A 32 2.60 16.40 -1.15
CA VAL A 32 2.85 15.05 -0.61
C VAL A 32 4.15 14.95 0.16
N ILE A 33 5.18 15.71 -0.21
CA ILE A 33 6.44 15.80 0.56
C ILE A 33 6.18 16.42 1.93
N GLN A 34 5.36 17.49 2.01
CA GLN A 34 4.89 18.06 3.28
C GLN A 34 4.14 17.04 4.15
N GLN A 35 3.43 16.11 3.51
CA GLN A 35 2.73 15.00 4.18
C GLN A 35 3.66 13.82 4.53
N GLY A 36 4.96 13.93 4.23
CA GLY A 36 5.97 12.93 4.56
C GLY A 36 6.08 11.77 3.56
N TRP A 37 5.59 11.94 2.33
CA TRP A 37 5.80 10.99 1.24
C TRP A 37 7.17 11.20 0.60
N ILE A 38 7.70 10.16 -0.03
CA ILE A 38 9.02 10.18 -0.66
C ILE A 38 8.84 10.11 -2.17
N LEU A 39 9.43 11.05 -2.89
CA LEU A 39 9.49 11.01 -4.34
C LEU A 39 10.73 10.26 -4.82
N ASP A 40 10.54 9.27 -5.67
CA ASP A 40 11.59 8.66 -6.48
C ASP A 40 11.68 9.38 -7.84
N PRO A 41 12.71 10.22 -8.08
CA PRO A 41 12.84 10.97 -9.33
C PRO A 41 13.24 10.10 -10.51
N ALA A 42 13.79 8.90 -10.29
CA ALA A 42 14.17 7.98 -11.36
C ALA A 42 12.94 7.32 -12.02
N SER A 43 11.91 7.04 -11.23
CA SER A 43 10.68 6.36 -11.68
C SER A 43 9.45 7.27 -11.71
N GLN A 44 9.60 8.55 -11.32
CA GLN A 44 8.49 9.50 -11.12
C GLN A 44 7.38 8.96 -10.20
N MET A 45 7.77 8.12 -9.22
CA MET A 45 6.87 7.43 -8.32
C MET A 45 6.94 8.00 -6.92
N LEU A 46 5.77 8.24 -6.34
CA LEU A 46 5.60 8.65 -4.95
C LEU A 46 5.41 7.42 -4.08
N THR A 47 6.33 7.23 -3.15
CA THR A 47 6.21 6.26 -2.06
C THR A 47 5.33 6.88 -0.99
N VAL A 48 4.11 6.36 -0.89
CA VAL A 48 3.13 6.79 0.09
C VAL A 48 3.58 6.26 1.44
N LYS A 49 3.90 7.17 2.37
CA LYS A 49 4.17 6.79 3.75
C LYS A 49 2.85 6.38 4.42
N LYS A 50 2.47 5.12 4.20
CA LYS A 50 1.38 4.48 4.94
C LYS A 50 1.68 4.64 6.42
N GLN A 51 0.70 5.11 7.21
CA GLN A 51 0.64 4.68 8.61
C GLN A 51 0.81 3.18 8.55
N GLN A 52 1.82 2.68 9.24
CA GLN A 52 2.15 1.28 9.33
C GLN A 52 0.88 0.58 9.79
N ILE A 53 0.00 0.19 8.86
CA ILE A 53 -1.06 -0.74 9.15
C ILE A 53 -0.23 -1.99 9.36
N VAL A 54 0.00 -2.25 10.64
CA VAL A 54 0.47 -3.52 11.15
C VAL A 54 -0.61 -4.54 10.78
N LYS A 55 -0.70 -4.85 9.48
CA LYS A 55 -0.73 -6.22 9.04
C LYS A 55 0.73 -6.64 9.15
N GLU A 56 1.26 -6.88 10.35
CA GLU A 56 1.22 -8.25 10.88
C GLU A 56 0.22 -9.12 10.12
N GLN A 57 0.54 -9.38 8.86
CA GLN A 57 0.51 -10.72 8.35
C GLN A 57 1.55 -11.50 9.17
N LYS A 58 1.27 -11.69 10.46
CA LYS A 58 1.56 -12.95 11.10
C LYS A 58 0.77 -13.95 10.27
N LEU A 59 1.39 -14.43 9.20
CA LEU A 59 1.26 -15.83 8.87
C LEU A 59 1.69 -16.55 10.15
N ASP A 60 0.74 -16.72 11.07
CA ASP A 60 0.87 -17.69 12.14
C ASP A 60 1.19 -19.01 11.41
N PRO A 61 2.41 -19.56 11.54
CA PRO A 61 2.72 -20.86 10.93
C PRO A 61 1.76 -21.95 11.45
N SER A 62 1.09 -21.70 12.57
CA SER A 62 -0.01 -22.50 13.12
C SER A 62 -1.21 -22.66 12.18
N LYS A 63 -1.49 -21.74 11.25
CA LYS A 63 -2.58 -21.92 10.27
C LYS A 63 -2.18 -22.80 9.07
N LEU A 64 -0.89 -22.90 8.74
CA LEU A 64 -0.39 -23.80 7.70
C LEU A 64 -0.44 -25.28 8.13
N GLN A 65 -0.52 -25.56 9.43
CA GLN A 65 -0.57 -26.93 9.96
C GLN A 65 -1.96 -27.57 9.82
N ASN A 66 -3.04 -26.79 9.70
CA ASN A 66 -4.41 -27.31 9.62
C ASN A 66 -4.89 -27.72 8.22
N LEU A 67 -4.07 -27.57 7.17
CA LEU A 67 -4.41 -28.11 5.85
C LEU A 67 -3.96 -29.58 5.67
N THR A 68 -3.17 -30.12 6.60
CA THR A 68 -2.78 -31.54 6.55
C THR A 68 -3.85 -32.46 7.16
N GLU A 69 -4.70 -31.98 8.07
CA GLU A 69 -5.71 -32.83 8.73
C GLU A 69 -7.06 -32.92 8.00
N TYR A 70 -7.35 -32.06 7.02
CA TYR A 70 -8.63 -32.14 6.28
C TYR A 70 -8.65 -33.20 5.16
N VAL A 71 -7.51 -33.85 4.89
CA VAL A 71 -7.43 -34.99 3.93
C VAL A 71 -7.72 -36.33 4.61
N PHE A 72 -7.74 -36.42 5.95
CA PHE A 72 -7.98 -37.70 6.63
C PHE A 72 -9.46 -37.98 6.91
N TYR A 73 -10.36 -37.00 6.81
CA TYR A 73 -11.78 -37.16 7.18
C TYR A 73 -12.75 -37.38 6.02
N LEU A 74 -12.25 -37.62 4.80
CA LEU A 74 -13.10 -37.94 3.63
C LEU A 74 -13.02 -39.43 3.20
N GLU A 75 -12.47 -40.31 4.04
CA GLU A 75 -12.45 -41.78 3.81
C GLU A 75 -13.25 -42.59 4.84
N HIS A 76 -14.41 -42.08 5.30
CA HIS A 76 -15.44 -42.95 5.91
C HIS A 76 -16.86 -42.56 5.51
#